data_AF-A0AAV9V7D0-F1
#
_entry.id   AF-A0AAV9V7D0-F1
#
_cell.length_a   1.000
_cell.length_b   1.000
_cell.length_c   1.000
_cell.angle_alpha   90.00
_cell.angle_beta   90.00
_cell.angle_gamma   90.00
#
_symmetry.space_group_name_H-M   'P 1'
#
loop_
_entity.id
_entity.type
_entity.pdbx_description
1 polymer ?
#
loop_
_entity_poly.entity_id
_entity_poly.type
_entity_poly.pdbx_seq_one_letter_code
_entity_poly.pdbx_strand_id
1 'polypeptide(L)'
;MPANDSGFDTYIALRFEMEQNLAVAGGPNLDLINHVKCSDIPNPQLPLELYPRALYRVHFSHGSYTSYKSNLGFRCTKAGYINLQNYGELAYGIRNHLRWQPKPSSFISTFVSRKHALNWARKRLRQGKYGRAYIMKIDPREITNAEGGLLPILKLSDVIEDYPGILRGVDKERIRNEYLALYIIPASAILYVSRVK
;
A
#
# COMPACT_ATOMS: atom_id res chain seq x y z
N MET A 1 29.32 9.84 26.73
CA MET A 1 29.72 9.99 25.32
C MET A 1 28.47 10.07 24.47
N PRO A 2 28.11 11.24 23.90
CA PRO A 2 27.08 11.31 22.87
C PRO A 2 27.72 11.17 21.48
N ALA A 3 27.09 10.39 20.60
CA ALA A 3 27.48 10.26 19.20
C ALA A 3 26.38 10.85 18.31
N ASN A 4 26.71 12.03 17.76
CA ASN A 4 26.36 12.67 16.50
C ASN A 4 25.09 12.21 15.74
N ASP A 5 24.10 13.11 15.75
CA ASP A 5 22.96 13.17 14.84
C ASP A 5 23.25 14.24 13.77
N SER A 6 23.73 13.83 12.59
CA SER A 6 24.15 14.75 11.51
C SER A 6 23.22 14.73 10.28
N GLY A 7 22.05 14.10 10.38
CA GLY A 7 21.09 14.01 9.27
C GLY A 7 20.01 15.09 9.25
N PHE A 8 19.81 15.81 10.37
CA PHE A 8 18.75 16.80 10.52
C PHE A 8 19.21 18.22 10.10
N ASP A 9 20.49 18.56 10.33
CA ASP A 9 21.03 19.88 10.02
C ASP A 9 21.22 20.13 8.52
N THR A 10 21.47 19.09 7.70
CA THR A 10 21.63 19.27 6.25
C THR A 10 20.31 19.62 5.54
N TYR A 11 19.17 19.23 6.12
CA TYR A 11 17.85 19.48 5.53
C TYR A 11 17.34 20.91 5.81
N ILE A 12 17.72 21.48 6.97
CA ILE A 12 17.46 22.89 7.27
C ILE A 12 18.38 23.78 6.42
N ALA A 13 19.65 23.40 6.24
CA ALA A 13 20.62 24.15 5.44
C ALA A 13 20.23 24.24 3.95
N LEU A 14 19.80 23.13 3.33
CA LEU A 14 19.33 23.13 1.93
C LEU A 14 18.04 23.94 1.73
N ARG A 15 17.16 23.98 2.73
CA ARG A 15 15.95 24.79 2.68
C ARG A 15 16.26 26.28 2.80
N PHE A 16 17.24 26.64 3.65
CA PHE A 16 17.64 28.03 3.87
C PHE A 16 18.46 28.59 2.68
N GLU A 17 19.34 27.80 2.06
CA GLU A 17 20.06 28.19 0.83
C GLU A 17 19.13 28.35 -0.38
N MET A 18 18.08 27.53 -0.50
CA MET A 18 17.06 27.73 -1.55
C MET A 18 16.21 28.98 -1.31
N GLU A 19 15.85 29.28 -0.06
CA GLU A 19 15.04 30.45 0.29
C GLU A 19 15.83 31.77 0.14
N GLN A 20 17.14 31.78 0.42
CA GLN A 20 17.98 32.98 0.22
C GLN A 20 18.29 33.25 -1.26
N ASN A 21 18.45 32.21 -2.08
CA ASN A 21 18.66 32.38 -3.53
C ASN A 21 17.41 32.89 -4.28
N LEU A 22 16.21 32.72 -3.71
CA LEU A 22 14.96 33.23 -4.27
C LEU A 22 14.66 34.70 -3.90
N ALA A 23 15.37 35.27 -2.91
CA ALA A 23 15.14 36.64 -2.46
C ALA A 23 15.95 37.71 -3.25
N VAL A 24 16.95 37.29 -4.03
CA VAL A 24 17.88 38.22 -4.73
C VAL A 24 17.50 38.47 -6.19
N ALA A 25 16.69 37.60 -6.80
CA ALA A 25 16.20 37.78 -8.17
C ALA A 25 14.74 38.23 -8.11
N GLY A 26 14.48 39.52 -8.39
CA GLY A 26 13.15 40.16 -8.42
C GLY A 26 12.02 39.19 -8.73
N GLY A 27 11.28 38.86 -7.67
CA GLY A 27 10.56 37.59 -7.56
C GLY A 27 9.39 37.42 -8.53
N PRO A 28 9.12 36.19 -8.98
CA PRO A 28 7.84 35.87 -9.58
C PRO A 28 6.74 35.96 -8.52
N ASN A 29 5.59 36.45 -8.98
CA ASN A 29 4.34 36.66 -8.25
C ASN A 29 4.10 35.63 -7.12
N LEU A 30 4.03 36.11 -5.87
CA LEU A 30 3.79 35.33 -4.66
C LEU A 30 2.42 34.63 -4.63
N ASP A 31 1.54 34.90 -5.59
CA ASP A 31 0.30 34.14 -5.83
C ASP A 31 0.55 32.71 -6.32
N LEU A 32 1.75 32.38 -6.81
CA LEU A 32 2.11 31.01 -7.22
C LEU A 32 2.63 30.13 -6.07
N ILE A 33 2.98 30.72 -4.92
CA ILE A 33 3.65 29.99 -3.83
C ILE A 33 2.65 29.52 -2.75
N ASN A 34 1.41 30.04 -2.76
CA ASN A 34 0.33 29.60 -1.86
C ASN A 34 -0.66 28.59 -2.51
N HIS A 35 -0.26 27.90 -3.58
CA HIS A 35 -1.12 26.98 -4.33
C HIS A 35 -0.52 25.61 -4.66
N VAL A 36 0.30 25.04 -3.77
CA VAL A 36 0.44 23.57 -3.74
C VAL A 36 -0.80 23.00 -3.03
N LYS A 37 -1.96 23.09 -3.70
CA LYS A 37 -3.08 22.19 -3.41
C LYS A 37 -2.51 20.78 -3.48
N CYS A 38 -2.77 20.02 -2.43
CA CYS A 38 -2.65 18.57 -2.36
C CYS A 38 -2.94 17.97 -3.74
N SER A 39 -1.89 17.58 -4.47
CA SER A 39 -1.98 17.42 -5.92
C SER A 39 -2.84 16.21 -6.28
N ASP A 40 -3.89 16.48 -7.05
CA ASP A 40 -4.64 15.43 -7.72
C ASP A 40 -3.70 14.68 -8.66
N ILE A 41 -3.74 13.35 -8.61
CA ILE A 41 -2.95 12.44 -9.43
C ILE A 41 -3.89 11.57 -10.27
N PRO A 42 -3.43 11.06 -11.43
CA PRO A 42 -4.15 10.03 -12.18
C PRO A 42 -4.58 8.87 -11.26
N ASN A 43 -5.77 8.32 -11.52
CA ASN A 43 -6.27 7.19 -10.75
C ASN A 43 -5.29 6.01 -10.88
N PRO A 44 -4.64 5.56 -9.78
CA PRO A 44 -3.65 4.48 -9.82
C PRO A 44 -4.29 3.08 -9.94
N GLN A 45 -5.62 3.00 -10.06
CA GLN A 45 -6.32 1.74 -10.26
C GLN A 45 -5.83 1.02 -11.51
N LEU A 46 -5.47 -0.24 -11.31
CA LEU A 46 -5.10 -1.13 -12.41
C LEU A 46 -6.32 -1.32 -13.33
N PRO A 47 -6.16 -1.16 -14.65
CA PRO A 47 -7.19 -1.50 -15.62
C PRO A 47 -7.52 -3.00 -15.60
N LEU A 48 -8.77 -3.37 -15.92
CA LEU A 48 -9.28 -4.74 -15.82
C LEU A 48 -8.52 -5.72 -16.72
N GLU A 49 -8.16 -5.28 -17.91
CA GLU A 49 -7.38 -6.02 -18.90
C GLU A 49 -5.97 -6.39 -18.41
N LEU A 50 -5.45 -5.64 -17.43
CA LEU A 50 -4.16 -5.90 -16.81
C LEU A 50 -4.27 -6.74 -15.54
N TYR A 51 -5.47 -7.17 -15.14
CA TYR A 51 -5.64 -7.99 -13.95
C TYR A 51 -4.96 -9.35 -14.12
N PRO A 52 -4.14 -9.78 -13.16
CA PRO A 52 -3.57 -11.13 -13.21
C PRO A 52 -4.68 -12.17 -13.18
N ARG A 53 -4.39 -13.39 -13.65
CA ARG A 53 -5.36 -14.50 -13.61
C ARG A 53 -5.76 -14.90 -12.18
N ALA A 54 -4.88 -14.66 -11.21
CA ALA A 54 -5.15 -14.91 -9.81
C ALA A 54 -4.24 -14.05 -8.93
N LEU A 55 -4.75 -13.72 -7.75
CA LEU A 55 -3.99 -13.16 -6.64
C LEU A 55 -3.94 -14.17 -5.49
N TYR A 56 -2.96 -14.00 -4.61
CA TYR A 56 -2.75 -14.86 -3.45
C TYR A 56 -2.63 -14.02 -2.20
N ARG A 57 -3.49 -14.28 -1.21
CA ARG A 57 -3.44 -13.60 0.09
C ARG A 57 -2.99 -14.56 1.17
N VAL A 58 -2.07 -14.09 2.01
CA VAL A 58 -1.69 -14.78 3.24
C VAL A 58 -2.59 -14.29 4.37
N HIS A 59 -3.22 -15.22 5.09
CA HIS A 59 -4.01 -14.91 6.27
C HIS A 59 -3.47 -15.69 7.48
N PHE A 60 -3.25 -15.00 8.58
CA PHE A 60 -2.87 -15.62 9.86
C PHE A 60 -4.08 -15.68 10.79
N SER A 61 -4.19 -16.77 11.56
CA SER A 61 -5.32 -16.95 12.49
C SER A 61 -5.39 -15.91 13.60
N HIS A 62 -4.26 -15.26 13.92
CA HIS A 62 -4.17 -14.16 14.88
C HIS A 62 -3.20 -13.10 14.34
N GLY A 63 -3.34 -11.85 14.81
CA GLY A 63 -2.42 -10.76 14.45
C GLY A 63 -2.62 -10.15 13.07
N SER A 64 -3.78 -10.38 12.42
CA SER A 64 -4.18 -9.68 11.20
C SER A 64 -5.23 -8.62 11.51
N TYR A 65 -5.00 -7.37 11.08
CA TYR A 65 -5.99 -6.30 11.20
C TYR A 65 -7.11 -6.40 10.17
N THR A 66 -6.92 -7.14 9.08
CA THR A 66 -7.99 -7.44 8.14
C THR A 66 -8.83 -8.56 8.73
N SER A 67 -10.13 -8.33 8.90
CA SER A 67 -11.04 -9.39 9.33
C SER A 67 -11.28 -10.36 8.18
N TYR A 68 -11.48 -11.63 8.51
CA TYR A 68 -11.86 -12.68 7.57
C TYR A 68 -13.01 -13.50 8.15
N LYS A 69 -14.05 -13.70 7.35
CA LYS A 69 -15.12 -14.68 7.62
C LYS A 69 -15.37 -15.47 6.35
N SER A 70 -15.53 -16.78 6.46
CA SER A 70 -15.67 -17.66 5.28
C SER A 70 -16.81 -17.27 4.35
N ASN A 71 -17.92 -16.75 4.90
CA ASN A 71 -19.09 -16.32 4.15
C ASN A 71 -19.06 -14.86 3.68
N LEU A 72 -18.14 -14.02 4.21
CA LEU A 72 -18.05 -12.60 3.83
C LEU A 72 -16.75 -12.24 3.09
N GLY A 73 -15.74 -13.09 3.17
CA GLY A 73 -14.40 -12.81 2.66
C GLY A 73 -13.60 -11.92 3.60
N PHE A 74 -12.77 -11.05 3.04
CA PHE A 74 -11.91 -10.13 3.77
C PHE A 74 -12.48 -8.72 3.84
N ARG A 75 -12.25 -8.05 4.98
CA ARG A 75 -12.60 -6.64 5.16
C ARG A 75 -11.57 -5.89 5.99
N CYS A 76 -11.15 -4.73 5.50
CA CYS A 76 -10.36 -3.76 6.22
C CYS A 76 -11.11 -3.25 7.46
N THR A 77 -10.40 -3.09 8.58
CA THR A 77 -10.98 -2.55 9.83
C THR A 77 -10.86 -1.03 9.93
N LYS A 78 -10.14 -0.39 9.01
CA LYS A 78 -10.01 1.07 8.97
C LYS A 78 -11.36 1.69 8.58
N ALA A 79 -11.84 2.62 9.39
CA ALA A 79 -13.00 3.44 9.06
C ALA A 79 -12.64 4.55 8.07
N GLY A 80 -13.65 5.02 7.33
CA GLY A 80 -13.53 6.13 6.40
C GLY A 80 -13.08 5.73 5.00
N TYR A 81 -12.98 6.74 4.15
CA TYR A 81 -12.59 6.64 2.75
C TYR A 81 -11.14 7.13 2.56
N ILE A 82 -10.45 6.60 1.55
CA ILE A 82 -9.19 7.10 1.04
C ILE A 82 -9.41 7.56 -0.40
N ASN A 83 -9.04 8.81 -0.69
CA ASN A 83 -9.01 9.32 -2.05
C ASN A 83 -7.72 8.87 -2.75
N LEU A 84 -7.82 7.89 -3.65
CA LEU A 84 -6.68 7.37 -4.40
C LEU A 84 -6.08 8.39 -5.38
N GLN A 85 -6.87 9.39 -5.78
CA GLN A 85 -6.42 10.47 -6.66
C GLN A 85 -5.79 11.62 -5.86
N ASN A 86 -5.80 11.58 -4.54
CA ASN A 86 -5.06 12.55 -3.74
C ASN A 86 -3.68 11.97 -3.38
N TYR A 87 -2.61 12.59 -3.88
CA TYR A 87 -1.24 12.11 -3.62
C TYR A 87 -0.93 11.95 -2.13
N GLY A 88 -1.31 12.93 -1.31
CA GLY A 88 -1.04 12.93 0.12
C GLY A 88 -1.70 11.75 0.84
N GLU A 89 -2.98 11.51 0.56
CA GLU A 89 -3.73 10.39 1.11
C GLU A 89 -3.22 9.04 0.63
N LEU A 90 -2.98 8.88 -0.68
CA LEU A 90 -2.42 7.65 -1.25
C LEU A 90 -1.06 7.34 -0.63
N ALA A 91 -0.16 8.33 -0.60
CA ALA A 91 1.18 8.18 -0.06
C ALA A 91 1.16 7.83 1.43
N TYR A 92 0.30 8.47 2.21
CA TYR A 92 0.11 8.14 3.63
C TYR A 92 -0.45 6.72 3.80
N GLY A 93 -1.47 6.36 3.03
CA GLY A 93 -2.10 5.05 3.07
C GLY A 93 -1.13 3.91 2.78
N ILE A 94 -0.34 4.03 1.70
CA ILE A 94 0.67 3.03 1.31
C ILE A 94 1.80 2.96 2.34
N ARG A 95 2.34 4.10 2.77
CA ARG A 95 3.40 4.12 3.81
C ARG A 95 2.93 3.45 5.09
N ASN A 96 1.71 3.77 5.55
CA ASN A 96 1.15 3.14 6.74
C ASN A 96 0.93 1.63 6.54
N HIS A 97 0.43 1.23 5.36
CA HIS A 97 0.25 -0.18 5.01
C HIS A 97 1.56 -0.97 5.06
N LEU A 98 2.64 -0.43 4.50
CA LEU A 98 3.93 -1.12 4.36
C LEU A 98 4.83 -1.03 5.58
N ARG A 99 4.67 0.00 6.43
CA ARG A 99 5.38 0.08 7.71
C ARG A 99 4.99 -1.06 8.67
N TRP A 100 3.94 -1.83 8.33
CA TRP A 100 3.44 -2.97 9.11
C TRP A 100 3.28 -2.61 10.60
N GLN A 101 3.02 -1.33 10.86
CA GLN A 101 2.72 -0.81 12.19
C GLN A 101 1.35 -1.34 12.63
N PRO A 102 1.08 -1.38 13.94
CA PRO A 102 -0.19 -1.86 14.48
C PRO A 102 -1.34 -0.86 14.24
N LYS A 103 -1.61 -0.52 12.97
CA LYS A 103 -2.65 0.41 12.56
C LYS A 103 -3.51 -0.21 11.45
N PRO A 104 -4.85 -0.05 11.51
CA PRO A 104 -5.72 -0.44 10.41
C PRO A 104 -5.31 0.23 9.09
N SER A 105 -5.43 -0.52 7.99
CA SER A 105 -5.17 -0.03 6.63
C SER A 105 -6.44 -0.14 5.79
N SER A 106 -6.59 0.75 4.80
CA SER A 106 -7.63 0.64 3.77
C SER A 106 -7.30 -0.42 2.71
N PHE A 107 -6.07 -0.93 2.71
CA PHE A 107 -5.57 -1.89 1.72
C PHE A 107 -5.49 -3.31 2.27
N ILE A 108 -5.81 -4.26 1.40
CA ILE A 108 -5.66 -5.70 1.62
C ILE A 108 -4.50 -6.17 0.73
N SER A 109 -3.37 -6.50 1.36
CA SER A 109 -2.18 -7.03 0.65
C SER A 109 -2.47 -8.39 0.03
N THR A 110 -2.07 -8.53 -1.24
CA THR A 110 -2.13 -9.75 -2.03
C THR A 110 -0.87 -9.86 -2.89
N PHE A 111 -0.58 -11.05 -3.40
CA PHE A 111 0.60 -11.34 -4.22
C PHE A 111 0.19 -12.00 -5.53
N VAL A 112 0.84 -11.67 -6.64
CA VAL A 112 0.63 -12.39 -7.91
C VAL A 112 1.25 -13.80 -7.89
N SER A 113 2.29 -14.01 -7.09
CA SER A 113 3.02 -15.29 -7.02
C SER A 113 2.65 -16.10 -5.79
N ARG A 114 2.04 -17.27 -6.00
CA ARG A 114 1.78 -18.25 -4.92
C ARG A 114 3.05 -18.63 -4.17
N LYS A 115 4.16 -18.83 -4.90
CA LYS A 115 5.46 -19.19 -4.31
C LYS A 115 5.96 -18.08 -3.38
N HIS A 116 5.83 -16.82 -3.80
CA HIS A 116 6.21 -15.68 -2.96
C HIS A 116 5.33 -15.60 -1.70
N ALA A 117 4.00 -15.67 -1.85
CA ALA A 117 3.08 -15.66 -0.71
C ALA A 117 3.39 -16.78 0.30
N LEU A 118 3.66 -18.00 -0.19
CA LEU A 118 4.01 -19.15 0.64
C LEU A 118 5.34 -18.97 1.37
N ASN A 119 6.38 -18.50 0.67
CA ASN A 119 7.69 -18.24 1.26
C ASN A 119 7.61 -17.16 2.34
N TRP A 120 6.84 -16.10 2.08
CA TRP A 120 6.58 -15.05 3.06
C TRP A 120 5.86 -15.60 4.29
N ALA A 121 4.79 -16.38 4.10
CA ALA A 121 4.05 -17.01 5.20
C ALA A 121 4.94 -17.91 6.07
N ARG A 122 5.75 -18.77 5.45
CA ARG A 122 6.70 -19.66 6.15
C ARG A 122 7.76 -18.87 6.93
N LYS A 123 8.29 -17.79 6.34
CA LYS A 123 9.24 -16.90 7.03
C LYS A 123 8.60 -16.32 8.29
N ARG A 124 7.33 -15.91 8.24
CA ARG A 124 6.59 -15.39 9.39
C ARG A 124 6.28 -16.44 10.45
N LEU A 125 5.89 -17.64 10.06
CA LEU A 125 5.66 -18.75 11.00
C LEU A 125 6.94 -19.11 11.76
N ARG A 126 8.10 -19.18 11.09
CA ARG A 126 9.40 -19.43 11.73
C ARG A 126 9.83 -18.36 12.75
N GLN A 127 9.30 -17.15 12.64
CA GLN A 127 9.56 -16.08 13.61
C GLN A 127 8.74 -16.24 14.91
N GLY A 128 7.86 -17.24 15.01
CA GLY A 128 7.09 -17.56 16.22
C GLY A 128 5.96 -16.56 16.56
N LYS A 129 5.77 -15.51 15.75
CA LYS A 129 4.79 -14.44 16.04
C LYS A 129 3.36 -14.77 15.65
N TYR A 130 3.14 -15.85 14.89
CA TYR A 130 1.83 -16.18 14.32
C TYR A 130 1.55 -17.67 14.51
N GLY A 131 0.30 -18.02 14.84
CA GLY A 131 -0.11 -19.41 15.08
C GLY A 131 -0.25 -20.22 13.80
N ARG A 132 -1.35 -20.04 13.06
CA ARG A 132 -1.60 -20.73 11.79
C ARG A 132 -1.60 -19.73 10.63
N ALA A 133 -1.14 -20.16 9.46
CA ALA A 133 -1.23 -19.39 8.23
C ALA A 133 -1.99 -20.15 7.15
N TYR A 134 -2.70 -19.39 6.31
CA TYR A 134 -3.46 -19.87 5.17
C TYR A 134 -3.10 -19.05 3.94
N ILE A 135 -3.12 -19.70 2.77
CA ILE A 135 -3.03 -19.06 1.47
C ILE A 135 -4.42 -19.14 0.82
N MET A 136 -5.01 -17.99 0.55
CA MET A 136 -6.20 -17.85 -0.27
C MET A 136 -5.81 -17.53 -1.71
N LYS A 137 -6.34 -18.29 -2.67
CA LYS A 137 -6.32 -17.94 -4.10
C LYS A 137 -7.57 -17.11 -4.39
N ILE A 138 -7.38 -15.98 -5.05
CA ILE A 138 -8.41 -14.98 -5.29
C ILE A 138 -8.50 -14.70 -6.79
N ASP A 139 -9.72 -14.62 -7.33
CA ASP A 139 -9.97 -14.04 -8.65
C ASP A 139 -10.13 -12.52 -8.52
N PRO A 140 -9.21 -11.70 -9.06
CA PRO A 140 -9.32 -10.25 -8.97
C PRO A 140 -10.55 -9.68 -9.71
N ARG A 141 -11.12 -10.41 -10.69
CA ARG A 141 -12.28 -9.96 -11.46
C ARG A 141 -13.59 -10.02 -10.67
N GLU A 142 -13.60 -10.82 -9.62
CA GLU A 142 -14.74 -11.00 -8.71
C GLU A 142 -14.64 -10.08 -7.47
N ILE A 143 -13.65 -9.17 -7.43
CA ILE A 143 -13.52 -8.19 -6.35
C ILE A 143 -14.44 -7.00 -6.66
N THR A 144 -15.71 -7.16 -6.33
CA THR A 144 -16.76 -6.16 -6.58
C THR A 144 -17.39 -5.64 -5.28
N ASN A 145 -18.05 -4.49 -5.37
CA ASN A 145 -18.98 -3.99 -4.35
C ASN A 145 -20.34 -4.72 -4.44
N ALA A 146 -21.31 -4.30 -3.62
CA ALA A 146 -22.63 -4.94 -3.55
C ALA A 146 -23.44 -4.75 -4.84
N GLU A 147 -23.15 -3.70 -5.60
CA GLU A 147 -23.79 -3.33 -6.86
C GLU A 147 -23.10 -3.99 -8.08
N GLY A 148 -22.05 -4.79 -7.87
CA GLY A 148 -21.29 -5.45 -8.94
C GLY A 148 -20.19 -4.57 -9.58
N GLY A 149 -19.99 -3.35 -9.10
CA GLY A 149 -18.90 -2.48 -9.52
C GLY A 149 -17.54 -2.96 -8.99
N LEU A 150 -16.51 -2.97 -9.84
CA LEU A 150 -15.16 -3.39 -9.46
C LEU A 150 -14.58 -2.48 -8.38
N LEU A 151 -14.03 -3.08 -7.32
CA LEU A 151 -13.27 -2.34 -6.31
C LEU A 151 -11.84 -2.12 -6.81
N PRO A 152 -11.21 -0.98 -6.46
CA PRO A 152 -9.85 -0.68 -6.91
C PRO A 152 -8.83 -1.74 -6.48
N ILE A 153 -7.99 -2.15 -7.43
CA ILE A 153 -6.78 -2.93 -7.22
C ILE A 153 -5.60 -2.11 -7.71
N LEU A 154 -4.58 -1.95 -6.89
CA LEU A 154 -3.34 -1.26 -7.26
C LEU A 154 -2.22 -2.28 -7.43
N LYS A 155 -1.42 -2.14 -8.50
CA LYS A 155 -0.14 -2.85 -8.62
C LYS A 155 0.94 -1.98 -7.97
N LEU A 156 1.48 -2.45 -6.84
CA LEU A 156 2.29 -1.58 -5.98
C LEU A 156 3.59 -1.16 -6.65
N SER A 157 4.19 -1.97 -7.50
CA SER A 157 5.38 -1.56 -8.28
C SER A 157 5.12 -0.33 -9.13
N ASP A 158 3.97 -0.30 -9.79
CA ASP A 158 3.64 0.71 -10.80
C ASP A 158 3.37 2.04 -10.08
N VAL A 159 2.63 2.00 -8.97
CA VAL A 159 2.42 3.19 -8.11
C VAL A 159 3.73 3.77 -7.59
N ILE A 160 4.72 2.94 -7.25
CA ILE A 160 6.00 3.44 -6.75
C ILE A 160 6.93 3.92 -7.87
N GLU A 161 6.78 3.38 -9.07
CA GLU A 161 7.49 3.84 -10.26
C GLU A 161 6.96 5.20 -10.72
N ASP A 162 5.63 5.35 -10.79
CA ASP A 162 4.95 6.61 -11.14
C ASP A 162 5.16 7.69 -10.07
N TYR A 163 5.26 7.28 -8.81
CA TYR A 163 5.34 8.19 -7.66
C TYR A 163 6.47 7.79 -6.69
N PRO A 164 7.75 7.97 -7.08
CA PRO A 164 8.90 7.54 -6.29
C PRO A 164 9.01 8.23 -4.91
N GLY A 165 8.33 9.36 -4.72
CA GLY A 165 8.23 10.06 -3.43
C GLY A 165 7.42 9.31 -2.36
N ILE A 166 6.59 8.33 -2.73
CA ILE A 166 5.75 7.60 -1.77
C ILE A 166 6.59 6.72 -0.84
N LEU A 167 7.62 6.05 -1.36
CA LEU A 167 8.52 5.19 -0.57
C LEU A 167 9.97 5.51 -0.87
N ARG A 168 10.62 6.23 0.05
CA ARG A 168 12.08 6.34 0.06
C ARG A 168 12.68 5.13 0.77
N GLY A 169 13.60 4.41 0.11
CA GLY A 169 14.39 3.33 0.71
C GLY A 169 13.67 1.99 0.89
N VAL A 170 12.52 1.77 0.26
CA VAL A 170 11.91 0.43 0.20
C VAL A 170 12.54 -0.36 -0.93
N ASP A 171 13.01 -1.56 -0.60
CA ASP A 171 13.50 -2.52 -1.59
C ASP A 171 12.38 -2.89 -2.57
N LYS A 172 12.55 -2.45 -3.83
CA LYS A 172 11.58 -2.66 -4.91
C LYS A 172 11.27 -4.13 -5.13
N GLU A 173 12.24 -5.04 -4.91
CA GLU A 173 12.01 -6.47 -5.09
C GLU A 173 11.01 -7.04 -4.08
N ARG A 174 10.88 -6.42 -2.91
CA ARG A 174 9.91 -6.85 -1.88
C ARG A 174 8.47 -6.55 -2.28
N ILE A 175 8.25 -5.47 -3.04
CA ILE A 175 6.91 -4.98 -3.43
C ILE A 175 6.53 -5.32 -4.88
N ARG A 176 7.49 -5.76 -5.71
CA ARG A 176 7.30 -6.08 -7.14
C ARG A 176 6.14 -7.03 -7.43
N ASN A 177 5.85 -7.94 -6.50
CA ASN A 177 4.81 -8.95 -6.67
C ASN A 177 3.53 -8.61 -5.91
N GLU A 178 3.45 -7.45 -5.27
CA GLU A 178 2.38 -7.07 -4.35
C GLU A 178 1.31 -6.24 -5.06
N TYR A 179 0.05 -6.60 -4.80
CA TYR A 179 -1.13 -5.92 -5.27
C TYR A 179 -2.00 -5.56 -4.05
N LEU A 180 -2.58 -4.37 -4.07
CA LEU A 180 -3.40 -3.85 -2.98
C LEU A 180 -4.85 -3.79 -3.43
N ALA A 181 -5.70 -4.66 -2.88
CA ALA A 181 -7.15 -4.55 -3.05
C ALA A 181 -7.73 -3.57 -2.02
N LEU A 182 -8.67 -2.73 -2.43
CA LEU A 182 -9.23 -1.69 -1.58
C LEU A 182 -10.44 -2.20 -0.78
N TYR A 183 -10.41 -2.00 0.55
CA TYR A 183 -11.45 -2.28 1.53
C TYR A 183 -11.92 -3.73 1.72
N ILE A 184 -12.32 -4.42 0.65
CA ILE A 184 -13.03 -5.70 0.72
C ILE A 184 -12.48 -6.65 -0.36
N ILE A 185 -12.40 -7.94 -0.02
CA ILE A 185 -12.33 -9.03 -1.00
C ILE A 185 -13.51 -9.95 -0.67
N PRO A 186 -14.58 -9.99 -1.48
CA PRO A 186 -15.77 -10.75 -1.15
C PRO A 186 -15.49 -12.25 -1.15
N ALA A 187 -16.32 -13.03 -0.46
CA ALA A 187 -16.19 -14.48 -0.42
C ALA A 187 -16.26 -15.12 -1.82
N SER A 188 -17.09 -14.57 -2.72
CA SER A 188 -17.20 -15.01 -4.12
C SER A 188 -15.88 -14.94 -4.88
N ALA A 189 -15.01 -13.99 -4.55
CA ALA A 189 -13.69 -13.87 -5.17
C ALA A 189 -12.69 -14.91 -4.68
N ILE A 190 -12.96 -15.63 -3.58
CA ILE A 190 -12.02 -16.59 -2.98
C ILE A 190 -12.23 -17.97 -3.60
N LEU A 191 -11.36 -18.34 -4.53
CA LEU A 191 -11.44 -19.60 -5.27
C LEU A 191 -11.03 -20.82 -4.42
N TYR A 192 -10.04 -20.65 -3.55
CA TYR A 192 -9.48 -21.77 -2.78
C TYR A 192 -8.74 -21.29 -1.54
N VAL A 193 -8.83 -22.08 -0.46
CA VAL A 193 -8.10 -21.85 0.80
C VAL A 193 -7.23 -23.06 1.10
N SER A 194 -5.93 -22.85 1.34
CA SER A 194 -5.02 -23.91 1.80
C SER A 194 -4.29 -23.51 3.06
N ARG A 195 -4.15 -24.44 4.00
CA ARG A 195 -3.27 -24.28 5.15
C ARG A 195 -1.81 -24.33 4.70
N VAL A 196 -0.99 -23.42 5.22
CA VAL A 196 0.47 -23.47 5.06
C VAL A 196 1.01 -24.60 5.92
N LYS A 197 1.73 -25.52 5.27
CA LYS A 197 2.56 -26.55 5.90
C LYS A 197 3.97 -26.03 6.10
#